data_AF-Q8TED4-F1
#
_entry.id   AF-Q8TED4-F1
#
_cell.length_a   1.000
_cell.length_b   1.000
_cell.length_c   1.000
_cell.angle_alpha   90.00
_cell.angle_beta   90.00
_cell.angle_gamma   90.00
#
_symmetry.space_group_name_H-M   'P 1'
#
loop_
_entity.id
_entity.type
_entity.pdbx_description
1 polymer ?
#
loop_
_entity_poly.entity_id
_entity_poly.type
_entity_poly.pdbx_seq_one_letter_code
_entity_poly.pdbx_strand_id
1 'polypeptide(L)'
;MRSSLAPGVWFFRAFSRDSWFRGLILLLTFLIYACYHMSRKPISIVKSRLHQNCSEQIKPINDTHSLNDTMWCSWAPFDKDNYKELLGGVDNAFLIAYAIGMFISGVFGERLPLRYYLSAGMLLSGLFTSLFGLGYFWNIHELWYFVVIQVCNGLVQTTGWPSVVTCVGNWFGKGKRGFIMGIWNSHTSVGNILGSLIAGIWVNGQWGLSFIVPGIITAVMGVITFLFLIEHPEDVDCAPPQHHGEPAENQDNPEDPGNSPCSIRESGLETVAKCSKGPCEEPAAISFFGALRIPGVVEFSLCLLFAKLVSYTFLYWLPLYIANVAHFSAKEAGDLSTLFDVGGIIGGIVAGLVSDYTNGRATTCCVMLILAAPMMFLYNYIGQDGIASSIVMLIICGGLVNGPYALITTAVSADLGTHKSLKGNAKALSTVTAIIDGTGSIGAALGPLLAGLISPTGWNNVFYMLISADVLACLLLCRLVYKEILAWKVSLSRGSGYKEI
;
A
#
# COMPACT_ATOMS: atom_id res chain seq x y z
N MET A 1 34.77 -29.39 29.12
CA MET A 1 34.17 -28.05 28.91
C MET A 1 33.40 -28.08 27.60
N ARG A 2 32.09 -27.80 27.60
CA ARG A 2 31.38 -27.52 26.33
C ARG A 2 31.88 -26.17 25.82
N SER A 3 32.36 -26.12 24.59
CA SER A 3 32.75 -24.87 23.92
C SER A 3 31.60 -23.88 23.97
N SER A 4 31.88 -22.61 24.28
CA SER A 4 30.87 -21.56 24.21
C SER A 4 30.28 -21.52 22.80
N LEU A 5 28.95 -21.50 22.72
CA LEU A 5 28.25 -21.34 21.45
C LEU A 5 28.70 -20.03 20.81
N ALA A 6 29.02 -20.06 19.52
CA ALA A 6 29.40 -18.86 18.80
C ALA A 6 28.29 -17.79 18.93
N PRO A 7 28.64 -16.50 19.07
CA PRO A 7 27.67 -15.43 19.31
C PRO A 7 26.49 -15.42 18.33
N GLY A 8 26.75 -15.74 17.05
CA GLY A 8 25.71 -15.85 16.03
C GLY A 8 24.68 -16.95 16.33
N VAL A 9 25.09 -18.11 16.86
CA VAL A 9 24.16 -19.19 17.20
C VAL A 9 23.30 -18.81 18.41
N TRP A 10 23.83 -18.01 19.34
CA TRP A 10 23.04 -17.45 20.44
C TRP A 10 21.96 -16.51 19.92
N PHE A 11 22.27 -15.69 18.92
CA PHE A 11 21.29 -14.83 18.23
C PHE A 11 20.18 -15.66 17.57
N PHE A 12 20.49 -16.74 16.85
CA PHE A 12 19.47 -17.61 16.24
C PHE A 12 18.63 -18.36 17.28
N ARG A 13 19.22 -18.80 18.40
CA ARG A 13 18.49 -19.46 19.50
C ARG A 13 17.65 -18.51 20.35
N ALA A 14 17.97 -17.21 20.36
CA ALA A 14 17.22 -16.22 21.12
C ALA A 14 15.81 -16.01 20.55
N PHE A 15 15.59 -16.30 19.26
CA PHE A 15 14.28 -16.21 18.64
C PHE A 15 13.47 -17.48 18.91
N SER A 16 12.29 -17.30 19.53
CA SER A 16 11.31 -18.37 19.64
C SER A 16 10.83 -18.81 18.25
N ARG A 17 10.33 -20.05 18.15
CA ARG A 17 9.73 -20.56 16.91
C ARG A 17 8.67 -19.60 16.37
N ASP A 18 7.86 -19.02 17.25
CA ASP A 18 6.83 -18.04 16.91
C ASP A 18 7.42 -16.77 16.28
N SER A 19 8.56 -16.29 16.79
CA SER A 19 9.22 -15.09 16.23
C SER A 19 9.81 -15.36 14.85
N TRP A 20 10.31 -16.57 14.61
CA TRP A 20 10.77 -16.99 13.28
C TRP A 20 9.65 -16.95 12.26
N PHE A 21 8.50 -17.57 12.57
CA PHE A 21 7.37 -17.56 11.66
C PHE A 21 6.76 -16.16 11.47
N ARG A 22 6.65 -15.36 12.54
CA ARG A 22 6.21 -13.96 12.43
C ARG A 22 7.13 -13.14 11.52
N GLY A 23 8.45 -13.29 11.67
CA GLY A 23 9.44 -12.64 10.81
C GLY A 23 9.34 -13.10 9.37
N LEU A 24 9.15 -14.41 9.13
CA LEU A 24 8.96 -14.97 7.80
C LEU A 24 7.72 -14.40 7.11
N ILE A 25 6.57 -14.35 7.80
CA ILE A 25 5.34 -13.82 7.22
C ILE A 25 5.43 -12.33 6.96
N LEU A 26 6.04 -11.56 7.88
CA LEU A 26 6.29 -10.13 7.66
C LEU A 26 7.17 -9.89 6.42
N LEU A 27 8.25 -10.66 6.27
CA LEU A 27 9.14 -10.57 5.11
C LEU A 27 8.45 -11.02 3.82
N LEU A 28 7.73 -12.14 3.86
CA LEU A 28 7.07 -12.70 2.69
C LEU A 28 5.99 -11.75 2.17
N THR A 29 5.13 -11.24 3.06
CA THR A 29 4.09 -10.24 2.71
C THR A 29 4.69 -8.93 2.21
N PHE A 30 5.82 -8.49 2.79
CA PHE A 30 6.59 -7.35 2.28
C PHE A 30 7.05 -7.57 0.84
N LEU A 31 7.69 -8.71 0.55
CA LEU A 31 8.21 -9.03 -0.78
C LEU A 31 7.09 -9.20 -1.81
N ILE A 32 5.99 -9.84 -1.42
CA ILE A 32 4.79 -10.00 -2.27
C ILE A 32 4.28 -8.63 -2.74
N TYR A 33 4.07 -7.71 -1.80
CA TYR A 33 3.50 -6.42 -2.15
C TYR A 33 4.50 -5.49 -2.84
N ALA A 34 5.80 -5.65 -2.55
CA ALA A 34 6.86 -5.02 -3.32
C ALA A 34 6.86 -5.49 -4.79
N CYS A 35 6.61 -6.77 -5.07
CA CYS A 35 6.51 -7.28 -6.45
C CYS A 35 5.30 -6.69 -7.19
N TYR A 36 4.14 -6.56 -6.53
CA TYR A 36 2.99 -5.88 -7.13
C TYR A 36 3.33 -4.44 -7.51
N HIS A 37 3.95 -3.67 -6.62
CA HIS A 37 4.35 -2.28 -6.91
C HIS A 37 5.45 -2.18 -7.99
N MET A 38 6.40 -3.12 -7.99
CA MET A 38 7.41 -3.25 -9.03
C MET A 38 6.78 -3.46 -10.42
N SER A 39 5.69 -4.21 -10.51
CA SER A 39 4.98 -4.43 -11.78
C SER A 39 4.18 -3.22 -12.29
N ARG A 40 3.79 -2.29 -11.39
CA ARG A 40 3.00 -1.09 -11.73
C ARG A 40 3.85 0.06 -12.28
N LYS A 41 5.07 0.22 -11.76
CA LYS A 41 5.94 1.37 -12.06
C LYS A 41 6.43 1.46 -13.51
N PRO A 42 6.74 0.38 -14.25
CA PRO A 42 7.42 0.47 -15.55
C PRO A 42 6.77 1.39 -16.57
N ILE A 43 5.44 1.49 -16.57
CA ILE A 43 4.72 2.39 -17.49
C ILE A 43 5.12 3.85 -17.30
N SER A 44 5.37 4.32 -16.06
CA SER A 44 5.74 5.72 -15.82
C SER A 44 7.11 6.08 -16.40
N ILE A 45 8.02 5.11 -16.52
CA ILE A 45 9.34 5.27 -17.15
C ILE A 45 9.20 5.17 -18.68
N VAL A 46 8.51 4.13 -19.16
CA VAL A 46 8.39 3.83 -20.61
C VAL A 46 7.59 4.89 -21.37
N LYS A 47 6.67 5.63 -20.72
CA LYS A 47 5.96 6.78 -21.31
C LYS A 47 6.87 7.75 -22.06
N SER A 48 8.04 8.06 -21.48
CA SER A 48 9.02 8.98 -22.08
C SER A 48 9.63 8.46 -23.39
N ARG A 49 9.50 7.18 -23.69
CA ARG A 49 9.93 6.53 -24.94
C ARG A 49 8.81 6.25 -25.91
N LEU A 50 7.58 6.03 -25.43
CA LEU A 50 6.41 5.87 -26.29
C LEU A 50 6.14 7.13 -27.11
N HIS A 51 6.48 8.29 -26.57
CA HIS A 51 6.38 9.57 -27.26
C HIS A 51 7.59 10.43 -26.93
N GLN A 52 8.48 10.65 -27.91
CA GLN A 52 9.77 11.33 -27.70
C GLN A 52 10.08 12.28 -28.85
N ASN A 53 10.82 13.35 -28.54
CA ASN A 53 11.34 14.26 -29.56
C ASN A 53 12.63 13.67 -30.17
N CYS A 54 12.57 13.32 -31.45
CA CYS A 54 13.67 12.74 -32.22
C CYS A 54 14.32 13.73 -33.19
N SER A 55 14.23 15.04 -32.92
CA SER A 55 14.89 16.07 -33.73
C SER A 55 16.40 15.89 -33.84
N GLU A 56 17.04 15.34 -32.80
CA GLU A 56 18.49 15.10 -32.76
C GLU A 56 18.92 13.76 -33.36
N GLN A 57 17.96 12.89 -33.72
CA GLN A 57 18.25 11.57 -34.28
C GLN A 57 18.24 11.60 -35.79
N ILE A 58 19.16 10.83 -36.40
CA ILE A 58 19.24 10.70 -37.86
C ILE A 58 17.99 9.95 -38.34
N LYS A 59 17.16 10.66 -39.11
CA LYS A 59 15.95 10.08 -39.72
C LYS A 59 16.33 8.98 -40.72
N PRO A 60 15.65 7.81 -40.72
CA PRO A 60 15.87 6.77 -41.72
C PRO A 60 15.64 7.31 -43.14
N ILE A 61 16.54 6.96 -44.07
CA ILE A 61 16.55 7.48 -45.46
C ILE A 61 15.25 7.16 -46.22
N ASN A 62 14.49 6.14 -45.79
CA ASN A 62 13.29 5.65 -46.46
C ASN A 62 11.97 6.06 -45.79
N ASP A 63 11.99 6.96 -44.80
CA ASP A 63 10.75 7.31 -44.08
C ASP A 63 9.87 8.31 -44.84
N THR A 64 8.60 7.95 -45.02
CA THR A 64 7.55 8.81 -45.64
C THR A 64 7.07 9.95 -44.74
N HIS A 65 7.60 10.04 -43.51
CA HIS A 65 7.24 11.10 -42.58
C HIS A 65 7.66 12.47 -43.11
N SER A 66 6.83 13.49 -42.87
CA SER A 66 7.14 14.87 -43.30
C SER A 66 8.51 15.33 -42.74
N LEU A 67 9.23 16.15 -43.50
CA LEU A 67 10.56 16.66 -43.11
C LEU A 67 10.56 17.41 -41.76
N ASN A 68 9.40 17.92 -41.33
CA ASN A 68 9.23 18.65 -40.07
C ASN A 68 8.66 17.79 -38.93
N ASP A 69 8.39 16.51 -39.18
CA ASP A 69 7.92 15.61 -38.13
C ASP A 69 9.08 15.27 -37.19
N THR A 70 9.08 15.93 -36.03
CA THR A 70 10.08 15.74 -34.96
C THR A 70 9.80 14.51 -34.10
N MET A 71 8.65 13.86 -34.29
CA MET A 71 8.14 12.77 -33.44
C MET A 71 8.03 11.44 -34.17
N TRP A 72 8.66 11.33 -35.35
CA TRP A 72 8.64 10.18 -36.25
C TRP A 72 9.00 8.82 -35.60
N CYS A 73 9.73 8.84 -34.50
CA CYS A 73 10.18 7.65 -33.77
C CYS A 73 9.23 7.22 -32.63
N SER A 74 8.08 7.90 -32.49
CA SER A 74 7.10 7.62 -31.45
C SER A 74 6.34 6.32 -31.76
N TRP A 75 5.90 5.62 -30.72
CA TRP A 75 5.24 4.33 -30.86
C TRP A 75 3.72 4.51 -31.01
N ALA A 76 3.16 4.14 -32.17
CA ALA A 76 1.71 4.14 -32.36
C ALA A 76 1.03 3.18 -31.35
N PRO A 77 -0.07 3.58 -30.69
CA PRO A 77 -0.95 4.73 -31.00
C PRO A 77 -0.63 6.03 -30.23
N PHE A 78 0.51 6.09 -29.53
CA PHE A 78 0.92 7.23 -28.72
C PHE A 78 1.72 8.28 -29.52
N ASP A 79 1.74 8.17 -30.83
CA ASP A 79 2.39 9.07 -31.79
C ASP A 79 1.59 10.36 -32.06
N LYS A 80 0.33 10.42 -31.60
CA LYS A 80 -0.60 11.55 -31.84
C LYS A 80 -0.39 12.70 -30.86
N ASP A 81 -0.85 13.90 -31.23
CA ASP A 81 -0.79 15.10 -30.38
C ASP A 81 -1.47 14.92 -29.01
N ASN A 82 -2.49 14.08 -28.93
CA ASN A 82 -3.21 13.76 -27.70
C ASN A 82 -2.58 12.61 -26.89
N TYR A 83 -1.31 12.26 -27.12
CA TYR A 83 -0.63 11.14 -26.44
C TYR A 83 -0.72 11.20 -24.91
N LYS A 84 -0.68 12.40 -24.31
CA LYS A 84 -0.81 12.57 -22.85
C LYS A 84 -2.14 12.06 -22.34
N GLU A 85 -3.23 12.31 -23.09
CA GLU A 85 -4.56 11.82 -22.78
C GLU A 85 -4.64 10.29 -22.98
N LEU A 86 -4.04 9.77 -24.04
CA LEU A 86 -4.01 8.33 -24.32
C LEU A 86 -3.24 7.55 -23.25
N LEU A 87 -2.05 8.02 -22.86
CA LEU A 87 -1.25 7.42 -21.80
C LEU A 87 -1.97 7.52 -20.45
N GLY A 88 -2.57 8.68 -20.15
CA GLY A 88 -3.43 8.85 -18.97
C GLY A 88 -4.63 7.90 -18.97
N GLY A 89 -5.23 7.64 -20.13
CA GLY A 89 -6.32 6.68 -20.30
C GLY A 89 -5.90 5.24 -20.02
N VAL A 90 -4.70 4.82 -20.47
CA VAL A 90 -4.14 3.48 -20.20
C VAL A 90 -3.82 3.29 -18.72
N ASP A 91 -3.27 4.30 -18.05
CA ASP A 91 -3.08 4.26 -16.60
C ASP A 91 -4.42 4.15 -15.87
N ASN A 92 -5.37 4.97 -16.28
CA ASN A 92 -6.69 5.05 -15.65
C ASN A 92 -7.48 3.74 -15.83
N ALA A 93 -7.30 3.04 -16.95
CA ALA A 93 -7.89 1.71 -17.16
C ALA A 93 -7.48 0.70 -16.07
N PHE A 94 -6.18 0.67 -15.72
CA PHE A 94 -5.69 -0.14 -14.60
C PHE A 94 -6.26 0.35 -13.28
N LEU A 95 -6.19 1.66 -13.01
CA LEU A 95 -6.49 2.24 -11.71
C LEU A 95 -7.99 2.17 -11.37
N ILE A 96 -8.89 2.40 -12.33
CA ILE A 96 -10.34 2.23 -12.14
C ILE A 96 -10.69 0.76 -11.91
N ALA A 97 -10.13 -0.14 -12.73
CA ALA A 97 -10.35 -1.57 -12.56
C ALA A 97 -9.90 -2.04 -11.18
N TYR A 98 -8.73 -1.57 -10.72
CA TYR A 98 -8.25 -1.82 -9.36
C TYR A 98 -9.17 -1.22 -8.30
N ALA A 99 -9.62 0.03 -8.46
CA ALA A 99 -10.50 0.68 -7.49
C ALA A 99 -11.83 -0.07 -7.30
N ILE A 100 -12.47 -0.48 -8.40
CA ILE A 100 -13.71 -1.27 -8.36
C ILE A 100 -13.44 -2.66 -7.78
N GLY A 101 -12.37 -3.32 -8.27
CA GLY A 101 -11.99 -4.66 -7.85
C GLY A 101 -11.65 -4.75 -6.36
N MET A 102 -11.11 -3.70 -5.74
CA MET A 102 -10.75 -3.71 -4.33
C MET A 102 -11.96 -3.93 -3.41
N PHE A 103 -13.09 -3.28 -3.69
CA PHE A 103 -14.31 -3.47 -2.90
C PHE A 103 -14.85 -4.90 -2.99
N ILE A 104 -14.65 -5.56 -4.13
CA ILE A 104 -15.06 -6.94 -4.38
C ILE A 104 -14.07 -7.91 -3.75
N SER A 105 -12.77 -7.64 -3.89
CA SER A 105 -11.67 -8.49 -3.40
C SER A 105 -11.69 -8.64 -1.88
N GLY A 106 -12.05 -7.59 -1.13
CA GLY A 106 -12.20 -7.68 0.32
C GLY A 106 -13.19 -8.77 0.77
N VAL A 107 -14.30 -8.92 0.04
CA VAL A 107 -15.32 -9.95 0.30
C VAL A 107 -14.82 -11.35 -0.03
N PHE A 108 -14.04 -11.49 -1.12
CA PHE A 108 -13.44 -12.76 -1.50
C PHE A 108 -12.31 -13.18 -0.56
N GLY A 109 -11.49 -12.24 -0.10
CA GLY A 109 -10.39 -12.50 0.83
C GLY A 109 -10.84 -13.09 2.17
N GLU A 110 -12.08 -12.85 2.60
CA GLU A 110 -12.62 -13.44 3.83
C GLU A 110 -13.18 -14.87 3.65
N ARG A 111 -13.39 -15.30 2.41
CA ARG A 111 -14.11 -16.54 2.08
C ARG A 111 -13.24 -17.58 1.38
N LEU A 112 -12.16 -17.15 0.74
CA LEU A 112 -11.23 -18.01 0.04
C LEU A 112 -9.97 -18.21 0.90
N PRO A 113 -9.35 -19.39 0.86
CA PRO A 113 -8.06 -19.60 1.48
C PRO A 113 -7.03 -18.66 0.84
N LEU A 114 -6.43 -17.79 1.66
CA LEU A 114 -5.63 -16.65 1.23
C LEU A 114 -4.40 -17.09 0.42
N ARG A 115 -3.82 -18.25 0.74
CA ARG A 115 -2.69 -18.83 0.03
C ARG A 115 -2.99 -19.03 -1.45
N TYR A 116 -4.15 -19.61 -1.77
CA TYR A 116 -4.51 -19.86 -3.16
C TYR A 116 -4.95 -18.58 -3.86
N TYR A 117 -5.75 -17.75 -3.17
CA TYR A 117 -6.26 -16.50 -3.73
C TYR A 117 -5.13 -15.54 -4.10
N LEU A 118 -4.19 -15.32 -3.18
CA LEU A 118 -3.05 -14.43 -3.38
C LEU A 118 -2.09 -14.97 -4.44
N SER A 119 -1.78 -16.27 -4.41
CA SER A 119 -0.85 -16.88 -5.38
C SER A 119 -1.41 -16.84 -6.81
N ALA A 120 -2.69 -17.15 -6.99
CA ALA A 120 -3.33 -17.05 -8.31
C ALA A 120 -3.34 -15.61 -8.83
N GLY A 121 -3.63 -14.64 -7.96
CA GLY A 121 -3.56 -13.22 -8.29
C GLY A 121 -2.17 -12.77 -8.75
N MET A 122 -1.11 -13.23 -8.08
CA MET A 122 0.27 -12.91 -8.45
C MET A 122 0.68 -13.53 -9.78
N LEU A 123 0.34 -14.81 -10.01
CA LEU A 123 0.63 -15.48 -11.27
C LEU A 123 -0.07 -14.79 -12.45
N LEU A 124 -1.35 -14.47 -12.31
CA LEU A 124 -2.11 -13.76 -13.33
C LEU A 124 -1.62 -12.31 -13.51
N SER A 125 -1.23 -11.62 -12.45
CA SER A 125 -0.64 -10.28 -12.56
C SER A 125 0.70 -10.31 -13.30
N GLY A 126 1.54 -11.31 -13.03
CA GLY A 126 2.77 -11.53 -13.78
C GLY A 126 2.52 -11.80 -15.26
N LEU A 127 1.49 -12.60 -15.58
CA LEU A 127 1.04 -12.84 -16.95
C LEU A 127 0.59 -11.55 -17.64
N PHE A 128 -0.35 -10.80 -17.07
CA PHE A 128 -0.88 -9.59 -17.72
C PHE A 128 0.16 -8.48 -17.83
N THR A 129 1.05 -8.34 -16.83
CA THR A 129 2.18 -7.41 -16.92
C THR A 129 3.13 -7.81 -18.06
N SER A 130 3.42 -9.11 -18.21
CA SER A 130 4.26 -9.60 -19.31
C SER A 130 3.58 -9.43 -20.67
N LEU A 131 2.26 -9.64 -20.76
CA LEU A 131 1.48 -9.39 -21.97
C LEU A 131 1.58 -7.94 -22.41
N PHE A 132 1.53 -6.96 -21.50
CA PHE A 132 1.74 -5.55 -21.85
C PHE A 132 3.09 -5.35 -22.55
N GLY A 133 4.16 -5.95 -22.01
CA GLY A 133 5.51 -5.89 -22.60
C GLY A 133 5.64 -6.64 -23.93
N LEU A 134 4.90 -7.75 -24.11
CA LEU A 134 4.87 -8.49 -25.38
C LEU A 134 4.28 -7.67 -26.53
N GLY A 135 3.51 -6.61 -26.25
CA GLY A 135 3.06 -5.65 -27.25
C GLY A 135 4.20 -5.05 -28.08
N TYR A 136 5.39 -4.87 -27.50
CA TYR A 136 6.59 -4.46 -28.24
C TYR A 136 7.04 -5.54 -29.24
N PHE A 137 7.18 -6.78 -28.79
CA PHE A 137 7.71 -7.88 -29.60
C PHE A 137 6.73 -8.36 -30.68
N TRP A 138 5.43 -8.23 -30.43
CA TRP A 138 4.38 -8.52 -31.40
C TRP A 138 4.01 -7.31 -32.28
N ASN A 139 4.68 -6.18 -32.11
CA ASN A 139 4.45 -4.95 -32.87
C ASN A 139 2.98 -4.51 -32.89
N ILE A 140 2.35 -4.47 -31.71
CA ILE A 140 0.93 -4.12 -31.55
C ILE A 140 0.79 -2.60 -31.41
N HIS A 141 -0.02 -2.02 -32.29
CA HIS A 141 -0.30 -0.57 -32.34
C HIS A 141 -1.76 -0.22 -31.98
N GLU A 142 -2.53 -1.19 -31.47
CA GLU A 142 -3.93 -1.01 -31.10
C GLU A 142 -4.07 -0.57 -29.63
N LEU A 143 -4.70 0.57 -29.38
CA LEU A 143 -4.91 1.10 -28.02
C LEU A 143 -5.69 0.12 -27.13
N TRP A 144 -6.71 -0.54 -27.70
CA TRP A 144 -7.56 -1.45 -26.94
C TRP A 144 -6.83 -2.66 -26.38
N TYR A 145 -5.75 -3.10 -27.03
CA TYR A 145 -4.92 -4.16 -26.49
C TYR A 145 -4.34 -3.77 -25.13
N PHE A 146 -3.71 -2.60 -25.05
CA PHE A 146 -3.11 -2.09 -23.82
C PHE A 146 -4.15 -1.82 -22.75
N VAL A 147 -5.31 -1.28 -23.12
CA VAL A 147 -6.40 -1.01 -22.18
C VAL A 147 -6.99 -2.29 -21.59
N VAL A 148 -7.30 -3.30 -22.41
CA VAL A 148 -7.87 -4.57 -21.92
C VAL A 148 -6.90 -5.27 -20.98
N ILE A 149 -5.61 -5.32 -21.34
CA ILE A 149 -4.57 -5.91 -20.48
C ILE A 149 -4.49 -5.17 -19.14
N GLN A 150 -4.53 -3.83 -19.16
CA GLN A 150 -4.48 -3.03 -17.95
C GLN A 150 -5.71 -3.21 -17.07
N VAL A 151 -6.91 -3.34 -17.64
CA VAL A 151 -8.13 -3.66 -16.88
C VAL A 151 -8.00 -5.03 -16.21
N CYS A 152 -7.58 -6.06 -16.96
CA CYS A 152 -7.38 -7.39 -16.41
C CYS A 152 -6.31 -7.38 -15.31
N ASN A 153 -5.18 -6.70 -15.53
CA ASN A 153 -4.11 -6.56 -14.54
C ASN A 153 -4.60 -5.85 -13.27
N GLY A 154 -5.36 -4.76 -13.42
CA GLY A 154 -5.95 -4.01 -12.31
C GLY A 154 -6.86 -4.88 -11.44
N LEU A 155 -7.73 -5.67 -12.06
CA LEU A 155 -8.62 -6.58 -11.34
C LEU A 155 -7.85 -7.66 -10.57
N VAL A 156 -6.89 -8.34 -11.19
CA VAL A 156 -6.16 -9.44 -10.52
C VAL A 156 -5.24 -8.95 -9.42
N GLN A 157 -4.67 -7.74 -9.55
CA GLN A 157 -3.80 -7.17 -8.52
C GLN A 157 -4.54 -6.80 -7.23
N THR A 158 -5.86 -6.68 -7.27
CA THR A 158 -6.68 -6.39 -6.06
C THR A 158 -6.58 -7.50 -5.02
N THR A 159 -6.26 -8.72 -5.45
CA THR A 159 -6.01 -9.87 -4.56
C THR A 159 -4.89 -9.62 -3.56
N GLY A 160 -3.95 -8.72 -3.88
CA GLY A 160 -2.74 -8.48 -3.09
C GLY A 160 -3.05 -7.92 -1.70
N TRP A 161 -3.60 -6.70 -1.66
CA TRP A 161 -3.68 -5.89 -0.44
C TRP A 161 -4.50 -6.51 0.70
N PRO A 162 -5.78 -6.87 0.49
CA PRO A 162 -6.58 -7.44 1.57
C PRO A 162 -5.97 -8.75 2.07
N SER A 163 -5.37 -9.55 1.20
CA SER A 163 -4.72 -10.81 1.58
C SER A 163 -3.49 -10.59 2.45
N VAL A 164 -2.56 -9.71 2.03
CA VAL A 164 -1.33 -9.47 2.81
C VAL A 164 -1.61 -8.80 4.15
N VAL A 165 -2.56 -7.85 4.20
CA VAL A 165 -2.94 -7.19 5.45
C VAL A 165 -3.64 -8.16 6.39
N THR A 166 -4.50 -9.05 5.86
CA THR A 166 -5.16 -10.08 6.69
C THR A 166 -4.13 -11.07 7.23
N CYS A 167 -3.19 -11.54 6.41
CA CYS A 167 -2.09 -12.38 6.89
C CYS A 167 -1.28 -11.69 8.00
N VAL A 168 -0.87 -10.43 7.82
CA VAL A 168 -0.16 -9.70 8.88
C VAL A 168 -1.06 -9.51 10.12
N GLY A 169 -2.35 -9.24 9.94
CA GLY A 169 -3.32 -9.12 11.03
C GLY A 169 -3.45 -10.39 11.86
N ASN A 170 -3.51 -11.56 11.22
CA ASN A 170 -3.60 -12.86 11.89
C ASN A 170 -2.36 -13.17 12.76
N TRP A 171 -1.18 -12.70 12.33
CA TRP A 171 0.09 -12.97 13.01
C TRP A 171 0.46 -11.91 14.06
N PHE A 172 -0.06 -10.68 13.94
CA PHE A 172 0.32 -9.54 14.78
C PHE A 172 -0.88 -8.93 15.54
N GLY A 173 -0.78 -8.96 16.87
CA GLY A 173 -1.80 -8.45 17.80
C GLY A 173 -1.86 -6.92 17.91
N LYS A 174 -2.50 -6.43 18.99
CA LYS A 174 -2.49 -5.01 19.34
C LYS A 174 -1.16 -4.67 20.02
N GLY A 175 -0.26 -4.01 19.29
CA GLY A 175 1.06 -3.58 19.77
C GLY A 175 1.47 -2.23 19.17
N LYS A 176 2.78 -1.91 19.17
CA LYS A 176 3.36 -0.73 18.47
C LYS A 176 3.24 -0.86 16.95
N ARG A 177 2.00 -0.83 16.46
CA ARG A 177 1.64 -1.04 15.07
C ARG A 177 2.18 0.06 14.19
N GLY A 178 2.22 1.32 14.64
CA GLY A 178 2.67 2.44 13.82
C GLY A 178 4.07 2.23 13.25
N PHE A 179 5.06 1.96 14.11
CA PHE A 179 6.44 1.76 13.67
C PHE A 179 6.62 0.52 12.80
N ILE A 180 6.13 -0.64 13.27
CA ILE A 180 6.30 -1.91 12.55
C ILE A 180 5.60 -1.85 11.19
N MET A 181 4.38 -1.31 11.16
CA MET A 181 3.63 -1.13 9.92
C MET A 181 4.24 -0.06 9.03
N GLY A 182 4.87 0.97 9.58
CA GLY A 182 5.62 1.98 8.80
C GLY A 182 6.82 1.37 8.08
N ILE A 183 7.58 0.50 8.77
CA ILE A 183 8.65 -0.28 8.13
C ILE A 183 8.05 -1.23 7.09
N TRP A 184 7.02 -1.99 7.44
CA TRP A 184 6.41 -2.96 6.54
C TRP A 184 5.87 -2.27 5.27
N ASN A 185 5.17 -1.14 5.39
CA ASN A 185 4.66 -0.37 4.24
C ASN A 185 5.74 0.10 3.27
N SER A 186 7.01 0.13 3.69
CA SER A 186 8.13 0.47 2.81
C SER A 186 8.22 -0.46 1.60
N HIS A 187 7.53 -1.61 1.60
CA HIS A 187 7.34 -2.46 0.42
C HIS A 187 6.85 -1.68 -0.81
N THR A 188 6.00 -0.66 -0.61
CA THR A 188 5.43 0.13 -1.70
C THR A 188 6.51 0.93 -2.41
N SER A 189 7.29 1.68 -1.63
CA SER A 189 8.42 2.44 -2.14
C SER A 189 9.51 1.54 -2.70
N VAL A 190 9.86 0.44 -2.02
CA VAL A 190 10.88 -0.51 -2.50
C VAL A 190 10.46 -1.12 -3.83
N GLY A 191 9.20 -1.54 -3.96
CA GLY A 191 8.64 -2.02 -5.22
C GLY A 191 8.74 -0.98 -6.33
N ASN A 192 8.33 0.27 -6.05
CA ASN A 192 8.42 1.36 -7.01
C ASN A 192 9.88 1.65 -7.45
N ILE A 193 10.82 1.67 -6.51
CA ILE A 193 12.26 1.87 -6.81
C ILE A 193 12.75 0.75 -7.73
N LEU A 194 12.50 -0.51 -7.38
CA LEU A 194 12.90 -1.65 -8.20
C LEU A 194 12.26 -1.61 -9.59
N GLY A 195 10.98 -1.25 -9.69
CA GLY A 195 10.28 -1.12 -10.96
C GLY A 195 10.87 -0.02 -11.84
N SER A 196 11.22 1.13 -11.26
CA SER A 196 11.92 2.21 -11.97
C SER A 196 13.29 1.77 -12.48
N LEU A 197 14.10 1.15 -11.61
CA LEU A 197 15.46 0.73 -11.96
C LEU A 197 15.47 -0.35 -13.05
N ILE A 198 14.58 -1.35 -12.94
CA ILE A 198 14.46 -2.41 -13.95
C ILE A 198 13.98 -1.82 -15.28
N ALA A 199 12.98 -0.94 -15.26
CA ALA A 199 12.52 -0.27 -16.48
C ALA A 199 13.60 0.61 -17.10
N GLY A 200 14.40 1.30 -16.28
CA GLY A 200 15.52 2.15 -16.72
C GLY A 200 16.63 1.41 -17.47
N ILE A 201 16.79 0.09 -17.28
CA ILE A 201 17.75 -0.74 -18.02
C ILE A 201 17.32 -0.91 -19.48
N TRP A 202 16.03 -1.17 -19.72
CA TRP A 202 15.52 -1.59 -21.03
C TRP A 202 14.79 -0.48 -21.80
N VAL A 203 14.41 0.62 -21.13
CA VAL A 203 13.63 1.72 -21.72
C VAL A 203 14.24 2.26 -23.00
N ASN A 204 15.57 2.37 -23.08
CA ASN A 204 16.27 2.92 -24.25
C ASN A 204 16.37 1.96 -25.44
N GLY A 205 16.02 0.69 -25.26
CA GLY A 205 16.06 -0.32 -26.32
C GLY A 205 14.73 -1.06 -26.38
N GLN A 206 14.73 -2.31 -25.95
CA GLN A 206 13.56 -3.17 -25.94
C GLN A 206 12.67 -2.86 -24.74
N TRP A 207 11.92 -1.75 -24.79
CA TRP A 207 11.08 -1.31 -23.67
C TRP A 207 10.06 -2.37 -23.22
N GLY A 208 9.71 -3.34 -24.07
CA GLY A 208 8.87 -4.47 -23.67
C GLY A 208 9.45 -5.27 -22.49
N LEU A 209 10.78 -5.39 -22.39
CA LEU A 209 11.44 -6.08 -21.28
C LEU A 209 11.28 -5.35 -19.94
N SER A 210 11.02 -4.03 -19.96
CA SER A 210 10.69 -3.25 -18.77
C SER A 210 9.44 -3.77 -18.05
N PHE A 211 8.56 -4.48 -18.76
CA PHE A 211 7.35 -5.10 -18.20
C PHE A 211 7.48 -6.62 -18.03
N ILE A 212 8.11 -7.31 -18.99
CA ILE A 212 8.27 -8.77 -18.94
C ILE A 212 9.12 -9.19 -17.73
N VAL A 213 10.22 -8.49 -17.44
CA VAL A 213 11.09 -8.85 -16.32
C VAL A 213 10.36 -8.71 -14.97
N PRO A 214 9.73 -7.57 -14.63
CA PRO A 214 8.89 -7.49 -13.42
C PRO A 214 7.72 -8.48 -13.43
N GLY A 215 7.12 -8.74 -14.59
CA GLY A 215 6.04 -9.73 -14.71
C GLY A 215 6.47 -11.15 -14.32
N ILE A 216 7.64 -11.59 -14.80
CA ILE A 216 8.23 -12.88 -14.42
C ILE A 216 8.56 -12.92 -12.93
N ILE A 217 9.17 -11.85 -12.38
CA ILE A 217 9.49 -11.77 -10.95
C ILE A 217 8.23 -11.90 -10.09
N THR A 218 7.15 -11.20 -10.45
CA THR A 218 5.86 -11.30 -9.75
C THR A 218 5.26 -12.69 -9.86
N ALA A 219 5.34 -13.34 -11.02
CA ALA A 219 4.87 -14.72 -11.18
C ALA A 219 5.67 -15.72 -10.31
N VAL A 220 6.99 -15.61 -10.29
CA VAL A 220 7.86 -16.43 -9.42
C VAL A 220 7.53 -16.22 -7.95
N MET A 221 7.30 -14.97 -7.54
CA MET A 221 6.88 -14.65 -6.18
C MET A 221 5.49 -15.24 -5.86
N GLY A 222 4.61 -15.35 -6.86
CA GLY A 222 3.35 -16.10 -6.74
C GLY A 222 3.56 -17.59 -6.44
N VAL A 223 4.54 -18.23 -7.09
CA VAL A 223 4.91 -19.64 -6.79
C VAL A 223 5.49 -19.77 -5.39
N ILE A 224 6.38 -18.86 -4.97
CA ILE A 224 6.95 -18.86 -3.62
C ILE A 224 5.84 -18.67 -2.58
N THR A 225 4.86 -17.78 -2.84
CA THR A 225 3.70 -17.58 -1.97
C THR A 225 2.87 -18.85 -1.83
N PHE A 226 2.64 -19.56 -2.93
CA PHE A 226 1.91 -20.83 -2.90
C PHE A 226 2.60 -21.88 -2.02
N LEU A 227 3.93 -21.93 -2.05
CA LEU A 227 4.72 -22.91 -1.32
C LEU A 227 4.93 -22.56 0.16
N PHE A 228 5.04 -21.27 0.51
CA PHE A 228 5.55 -20.84 1.82
C PHE A 228 4.60 -19.93 2.63
N LEU A 229 3.47 -19.45 2.07
CA LEU A 229 2.55 -18.62 2.84
C LEU A 229 1.77 -19.46 3.85
N ILE A 230 1.91 -19.07 5.13
CA ILE A 230 1.14 -19.63 6.24
C ILE A 230 0.12 -18.58 6.67
N GLU A 231 -1.16 -18.91 6.54
CA GLU A 231 -2.26 -17.96 6.71
C GLU A 231 -2.53 -17.67 8.19
N HIS A 232 -2.48 -18.71 9.03
CA HIS A 232 -2.86 -18.64 10.42
C HIS A 232 -1.72 -19.23 11.30
N PRO A 233 -1.44 -18.63 12.47
CA PRO A 233 -0.43 -19.17 13.38
C PRO A 233 -0.79 -20.60 13.86
N GLU A 234 -2.06 -20.94 13.93
CA GLU A 234 -2.54 -22.27 14.33
C GLU A 234 -2.09 -23.38 13.36
N ASP A 235 -1.87 -23.05 12.08
CA ASP A 235 -1.45 -24.01 11.04
C ASP A 235 -0.04 -24.60 11.31
N VAL A 236 0.74 -23.97 12.19
CA VAL A 236 2.09 -24.41 12.61
C VAL A 236 2.22 -24.56 14.12
N ASP A 237 1.09 -24.75 14.82
CA ASP A 237 1.00 -24.85 16.28
C ASP A 237 1.61 -23.64 17.03
N CYS A 238 1.47 -22.43 16.48
CA CYS A 238 1.81 -21.19 17.16
C CYS A 238 0.56 -20.58 17.82
N ALA A 239 0.73 -19.91 18.96
CA ALA A 239 -0.40 -19.28 19.64
C ALA A 239 -0.86 -18.02 18.89
N PRO A 240 -2.19 -17.84 18.67
CA PRO A 240 -2.70 -16.63 18.07
C PRO A 240 -2.40 -15.42 18.95
N PRO A 241 -2.12 -14.25 18.35
CA PRO A 241 -1.84 -13.05 19.11
C PRO A 241 -3.08 -12.58 19.89
N GLN A 242 -2.89 -12.10 21.12
CA GLN A 242 -3.97 -11.49 21.91
C GLN A 242 -4.53 -10.26 21.17
N HIS A 243 -5.72 -10.39 20.59
CA HIS A 243 -6.43 -9.30 19.92
C HIS A 243 -7.30 -8.46 20.87
N HIS A 244 -7.58 -8.98 22.06
CA HIS A 244 -8.20 -8.28 23.17
C HIS A 244 -7.53 -8.69 24.48
N GLY A 245 -7.31 -7.71 25.37
CA GLY A 245 -7.16 -8.04 26.77
C GLY A 245 -8.54 -8.45 27.24
N GLU A 246 -8.82 -9.75 27.26
CA GLU A 246 -9.81 -10.23 28.22
C GLU A 246 -9.31 -9.76 29.59
N PRO A 247 -10.14 -9.07 30.40
CA PRO A 247 -9.78 -8.90 31.79
C PRO A 247 -9.54 -10.31 32.29
N ALA A 248 -8.39 -10.57 32.89
CA ALA A 248 -8.12 -11.83 33.56
C ALA A 248 -9.38 -12.16 34.36
N GLU A 249 -10.15 -13.14 33.90
CA GLU A 249 -11.16 -13.76 34.75
C GLU A 249 -10.37 -14.21 35.95
N ASN A 250 -10.72 -13.63 37.11
CA ASN A 250 -10.15 -13.95 38.40
C ASN A 250 -10.15 -15.49 38.58
N GLN A 251 -9.04 -16.12 38.22
CA GLN A 251 -8.71 -17.51 38.53
C GLN A 251 -7.86 -17.60 39.80
N ASP A 252 -7.96 -16.59 40.67
CA ASP A 252 -7.42 -16.60 42.03
C ASP A 252 -8.48 -16.09 43.00
N ASN A 253 -9.49 -16.93 43.30
CA ASN A 253 -10.14 -16.91 44.60
C ASN A 253 -9.74 -18.22 45.30
N PRO A 254 -8.79 -18.18 46.25
CA PRO A 254 -8.48 -19.35 47.06
C PRO A 254 -9.66 -19.65 47.98
N GLU A 255 -10.00 -20.93 47.98
CA GLU A 255 -10.80 -21.70 48.94
C GLU A 255 -11.13 -20.96 50.25
N ASP A 256 -12.43 -20.74 50.50
CA ASP A 256 -12.97 -20.47 51.83
C ASP A 256 -13.47 -21.79 52.43
N PRO A 257 -12.85 -22.31 53.51
CA PRO A 257 -13.29 -23.54 54.16
C PRO A 257 -14.20 -23.19 55.34
N GLY A 258 -15.49 -23.54 55.27
CA GLY A 258 -16.27 -23.81 56.48
C GLY A 258 -17.74 -23.40 56.49
N ASN A 259 -18.57 -24.38 56.86
CA ASN A 259 -19.90 -24.28 57.46
C ASN A 259 -21.12 -24.02 56.55
N SER A 260 -21.76 -25.10 56.08
CA SER A 260 -22.86 -25.74 56.84
C SER A 260 -23.61 -26.82 56.02
N PRO A 261 -24.30 -27.79 56.67
CA PRO A 261 -24.46 -29.14 56.15
C PRO A 261 -25.86 -29.50 55.61
N CYS A 262 -25.88 -30.58 54.82
CA CYS A 262 -26.98 -31.52 54.56
C CYS A 262 -28.27 -31.03 53.90
N SER A 263 -28.45 -31.43 52.63
CA SER A 263 -29.67 -32.16 52.26
C SER A 263 -29.35 -33.25 51.23
N ILE A 264 -29.75 -34.47 51.58
CA ILE A 264 -29.63 -35.70 50.79
C ILE A 264 -30.85 -35.77 49.85
N ARG A 265 -30.64 -35.96 48.54
CA ARG A 265 -31.51 -36.83 47.74
C ARG A 265 -30.78 -37.37 46.52
N GLU A 266 -30.76 -38.70 46.49
CA GLU A 266 -30.23 -39.58 45.45
C GLU A 266 -30.96 -39.39 44.11
N SER A 267 -30.23 -39.48 42.99
CA SER A 267 -30.49 -40.43 41.89
C SER A 267 -29.64 -40.10 40.67
N GLY A 268 -29.17 -41.14 39.97
CA GLY A 268 -28.95 -41.05 38.52
C GLY A 268 -27.51 -41.09 38.05
N LEU A 269 -26.97 -42.30 37.98
CA LEU A 269 -25.96 -42.73 37.03
C LEU A 269 -26.40 -42.33 35.61
N GLU A 270 -25.78 -41.31 35.01
CA GLU A 270 -25.65 -41.04 33.56
C GLU A 270 -25.21 -39.58 33.37
N THR A 271 -23.94 -39.33 33.02
CA THR A 271 -23.49 -38.34 32.01
C THR A 271 -21.97 -38.42 31.89
N VAL A 272 -21.47 -39.53 31.33
CA VAL A 272 -20.15 -39.59 30.68
C VAL A 272 -20.43 -39.47 29.18
N ALA A 273 -20.95 -38.33 28.73
CA ALA A 273 -21.12 -37.97 27.30
C ALA A 273 -21.80 -36.59 27.17
N LYS A 274 -21.05 -35.49 27.35
CA LYS A 274 -21.41 -34.16 26.79
C LYS A 274 -20.29 -33.11 26.95
N CYS A 275 -19.09 -33.43 26.48
CA CYS A 275 -18.16 -32.40 25.98
C CYS A 275 -18.08 -32.53 24.46
N SER A 276 -19.23 -32.36 23.80
CA SER A 276 -19.22 -32.03 22.39
C SER A 276 -18.84 -30.56 22.30
N LYS A 277 -17.60 -30.27 21.94
CA LYS A 277 -17.22 -28.96 21.41
C LYS A 277 -18.14 -28.73 20.21
N GLY A 278 -19.20 -27.96 20.40
CA GLY A 278 -19.95 -27.41 19.28
C GLY A 278 -18.97 -26.69 18.36
N PRO A 279 -19.22 -26.65 17.04
CA PRO A 279 -18.37 -25.87 16.15
C PRO A 279 -18.37 -24.44 16.69
N CYS A 280 -17.21 -23.90 17.05
CA CYS A 280 -17.06 -22.47 17.30
C CYS A 280 -17.58 -21.80 16.03
N GLU A 281 -18.76 -21.19 16.11
CA GLU A 281 -19.36 -20.48 14.98
C GLU A 281 -18.32 -19.46 14.50
N GLU A 282 -17.79 -19.67 13.29
CA GLU A 282 -16.87 -18.70 12.70
C GLU A 282 -17.56 -17.34 12.68
N PRO A 283 -16.90 -16.27 13.16
CA PRO A 283 -17.52 -14.96 13.22
C PRO A 283 -17.97 -14.54 11.81
N ALA A 284 -19.28 -14.32 11.65
CA ALA A 284 -19.90 -14.01 10.37
C ALA A 284 -19.25 -12.76 9.74
N ALA A 285 -18.93 -12.83 8.45
CA ALA A 285 -18.36 -11.72 7.69
C ALA A 285 -19.18 -10.43 7.86
N ILE A 286 -18.51 -9.31 8.05
CA ILE A 286 -19.18 -8.02 8.27
C ILE A 286 -19.73 -7.50 6.94
N SER A 287 -20.94 -6.97 6.96
CA SER A 287 -21.50 -6.33 5.77
C SER A 287 -20.77 -5.01 5.46
N PHE A 288 -20.64 -4.67 4.18
CA PHE A 288 -20.03 -3.42 3.73
C PHE A 288 -20.56 -2.18 4.48
N PHE A 289 -21.88 -2.08 4.65
CA PHE A 289 -22.51 -1.00 5.41
C PHE A 289 -22.17 -1.04 6.91
N GLY A 290 -21.98 -2.23 7.48
CA GLY A 290 -21.51 -2.39 8.86
C GLY A 290 -20.10 -1.83 9.05
N ALA A 291 -19.20 -2.09 8.09
CA ALA A 291 -17.83 -1.56 8.12
C ALA A 291 -17.79 -0.03 7.96
N LEU A 292 -18.63 0.55 7.10
CA LEU A 292 -18.74 2.01 6.95
C LEU A 292 -19.26 2.74 8.20
N ARG A 293 -20.03 2.05 9.06
CA ARG A 293 -20.52 2.63 10.32
C ARG A 293 -19.46 2.70 11.41
N ILE A 294 -18.29 2.10 11.23
CA ILE A 294 -17.20 2.17 12.20
C ILE A 294 -16.68 3.62 12.25
N PRO A 295 -16.66 4.27 13.44
CA PRO A 295 -16.20 5.64 13.56
C PRO A 295 -14.76 5.81 13.06
N GLY A 296 -14.54 6.75 12.15
CA GLY A 296 -13.22 7.04 11.57
C GLY A 296 -12.97 6.35 10.22
N VAL A 297 -13.67 5.27 9.88
CA VAL A 297 -13.47 4.59 8.58
C VAL A 297 -13.76 5.54 7.42
N VAL A 298 -14.87 6.27 7.46
CA VAL A 298 -15.25 7.19 6.37
C VAL A 298 -14.23 8.33 6.25
N GLU A 299 -13.86 8.96 7.36
CA GLU A 299 -12.96 10.11 7.34
C GLU A 299 -11.56 9.74 6.87
N PHE A 300 -11.01 8.62 7.36
CA PHE A 300 -9.72 8.13 6.89
C PHE A 300 -9.77 7.62 5.45
N SER A 301 -10.87 7.01 5.01
CA SER A 301 -11.06 6.58 3.61
C SER A 301 -11.05 7.77 2.66
N LEU A 302 -11.79 8.85 3.00
CA LEU A 302 -11.84 10.06 2.19
C LEU A 302 -10.53 10.84 2.24
N CYS A 303 -9.84 10.89 3.38
CA CYS A 303 -8.49 11.45 3.43
C CYS A 303 -7.53 10.66 2.53
N LEU A 304 -7.62 9.33 2.57
CA LEU A 304 -6.76 8.47 1.75
C LEU A 304 -7.03 8.65 0.26
N LEU A 305 -8.27 8.93 -0.15
CA LEU A 305 -8.60 9.30 -1.53
C LEU A 305 -7.71 10.44 -2.02
N PHE A 306 -7.69 11.56 -1.32
CA PHE A 306 -6.89 12.71 -1.73
C PHE A 306 -5.38 12.48 -1.55
N ALA A 307 -4.95 11.82 -0.47
CA ALA A 307 -3.53 11.52 -0.27
C ALA A 307 -2.97 10.57 -1.35
N LYS A 308 -3.72 9.52 -1.73
CA LYS A 308 -3.35 8.63 -2.84
C LYS A 308 -3.42 9.34 -4.19
N LEU A 309 -4.36 10.27 -4.39
CA LEU A 309 -4.41 11.11 -5.60
C LEU A 309 -3.07 11.82 -5.80
N VAL A 310 -2.54 12.46 -4.75
CA VAL A 310 -1.25 13.15 -4.83
C VAL A 310 -0.11 12.17 -5.06
N SER A 311 -0.02 11.13 -4.21
CA SER A 311 1.04 10.11 -4.30
C SER A 311 1.10 9.43 -5.66
N TYR A 312 -0.04 9.01 -6.23
CA TYR A 312 -0.08 8.33 -7.52
C TYR A 312 0.14 9.29 -8.69
N THR A 313 -0.21 10.57 -8.57
CA THR A 313 0.16 11.56 -9.58
C THR A 313 1.69 11.65 -9.68
N PHE A 314 2.39 11.75 -8.54
CA PHE A 314 3.86 11.65 -8.54
C PHE A 314 4.34 10.31 -9.10
N LEU A 315 3.76 9.18 -8.69
CA LEU A 315 4.19 7.86 -9.14
C LEU A 315 4.18 7.70 -10.67
N TYR A 316 3.13 8.20 -11.33
CA TYR A 316 2.90 8.02 -12.77
C TYR A 316 3.45 9.15 -13.66
N TRP A 317 3.59 10.36 -13.13
CA TRP A 317 3.94 11.55 -13.92
C TRP A 317 5.25 12.20 -13.52
N LEU A 318 5.81 11.92 -12.34
CA LEU A 318 7.06 12.55 -11.90
C LEU A 318 8.24 12.31 -12.88
N PRO A 319 8.49 11.10 -13.40
CA PRO A 319 9.57 10.90 -14.37
C PRO A 319 9.37 11.74 -15.64
N LEU A 320 8.13 11.79 -16.14
CA LEU A 320 7.79 12.57 -17.33
C LEU A 320 7.90 14.07 -17.08
N TYR A 321 7.54 14.55 -15.89
CA TYR A 321 7.74 15.94 -15.47
C TYR A 321 9.23 16.30 -15.47
N ILE A 322 10.08 15.48 -14.84
CA ILE A 322 11.54 15.71 -14.78
C ILE A 322 12.14 15.69 -16.19
N ALA A 323 11.77 14.73 -17.02
CA ALA A 323 12.26 14.65 -18.40
C ALA A 323 11.86 15.89 -19.22
N ASN A 324 10.63 16.39 -19.07
CA ASN A 324 10.13 17.52 -19.84
C ASN A 324 10.68 18.88 -19.36
N VAL A 325 10.87 19.06 -18.05
CA VAL A 325 11.27 20.37 -17.48
C VAL A 325 12.78 20.50 -17.37
N ALA A 326 13.48 19.43 -16.99
CA ALA A 326 14.93 19.45 -16.78
C ALA A 326 15.72 18.82 -17.94
N HIS A 327 15.04 18.39 -19.01
CA HIS A 327 15.66 17.82 -20.22
C HIS A 327 16.58 16.61 -19.95
N PHE A 328 16.32 15.88 -18.86
CA PHE A 328 17.01 14.62 -18.57
C PHE A 328 16.57 13.51 -19.52
N SER A 329 17.46 12.55 -19.77
CA SER A 329 17.07 11.33 -20.49
C SER A 329 16.01 10.54 -19.71
N ALA A 330 15.26 9.69 -20.41
CA ALA A 330 14.25 8.80 -19.83
C ALA A 330 14.77 8.01 -18.62
N LYS A 331 16.02 7.51 -18.70
CA LYS A 331 16.66 6.75 -17.64
C LYS A 331 17.00 7.65 -16.45
N GLU A 332 17.64 8.79 -16.68
CA GLU A 332 18.04 9.71 -15.61
C GLU A 332 16.83 10.29 -14.86
N ALA A 333 15.78 10.66 -15.60
CA ALA A 333 14.53 11.11 -15.00
C ALA A 333 13.86 10.00 -14.17
N GLY A 334 13.93 8.76 -14.65
CA GLY A 334 13.50 7.57 -13.92
C GLY A 334 14.29 7.35 -12.63
N ASP A 335 15.61 7.41 -12.70
CA ASP A 335 16.52 7.24 -11.56
C ASP A 335 16.28 8.35 -10.53
N LEU A 336 16.18 9.62 -10.96
CA LEU A 336 15.91 10.75 -10.06
C LEU A 336 14.54 10.63 -9.38
N SER A 337 13.51 10.15 -10.09
CA SER A 337 12.18 9.97 -9.53
C SER A 337 12.13 8.96 -8.37
N THR A 338 13.09 8.02 -8.29
CA THR A 338 13.15 7.04 -7.19
C THR A 338 13.39 7.69 -5.83
N LEU A 339 13.96 8.89 -5.79
CA LEU A 339 14.21 9.63 -4.56
C LEU A 339 12.93 10.05 -3.84
N PHE A 340 11.84 10.23 -4.59
CA PHE A 340 10.51 10.43 -4.01
C PHE A 340 10.06 9.18 -3.24
N ASP A 341 10.31 7.99 -3.79
CA ASP A 341 10.00 6.72 -3.15
C ASP A 341 10.90 6.48 -1.93
N VAL A 342 12.20 6.83 -1.99
CA VAL A 342 13.12 6.83 -0.83
C VAL A 342 12.62 7.74 0.29
N GLY A 343 12.20 8.96 -0.06
CA GLY A 343 11.51 9.86 0.85
C GLY A 343 10.31 9.20 1.50
N GLY A 344 9.50 8.48 0.72
CA GLY A 344 8.33 7.76 1.23
C GLY A 344 8.62 6.66 2.24
N ILE A 345 9.77 5.97 2.14
CA ILE A 345 10.22 5.01 3.16
C ILE A 345 10.44 5.74 4.49
N ILE A 346 11.22 6.83 4.45
CA ILE A 346 11.54 7.64 5.63
C ILE A 346 10.25 8.22 6.23
N GLY A 347 9.39 8.79 5.38
CA GLY A 347 8.12 9.38 5.77
C GLY A 347 7.17 8.38 6.43
N GLY A 348 7.03 7.18 5.89
CA GLY A 348 6.19 6.13 6.46
C GLY A 348 6.67 5.67 7.84
N ILE A 349 7.99 5.49 8.01
CA ILE A 349 8.59 5.11 9.30
C ILE A 349 8.42 6.23 10.33
N VAL A 350 8.73 7.48 9.95
CA VAL A 350 8.59 8.65 10.83
C VAL A 350 7.13 8.87 11.22
N ALA A 351 6.20 8.79 10.28
CA ALA A 351 4.76 8.88 10.57
C ALA A 351 4.33 7.79 11.56
N GLY A 352 4.81 6.55 11.37
CA GLY A 352 4.58 5.44 12.29
C GLY A 352 5.08 5.71 13.70
N LEU A 353 6.34 6.17 13.83
CA LEU A 353 6.97 6.49 15.12
C LEU A 353 6.27 7.65 15.85
N VAL A 354 6.06 8.76 15.15
CA VAL A 354 5.44 9.97 15.72
C VAL A 354 4.03 9.67 16.16
N SER A 355 3.28 8.92 15.36
CA SER A 355 1.90 8.59 15.68
C SER A 355 1.78 7.55 16.80
N ASP A 356 2.75 6.62 16.96
CA ASP A 356 2.82 5.73 18.13
C ASP A 356 3.18 6.51 19.41
N TYR A 357 4.09 7.49 19.31
CA TYR A 357 4.50 8.31 20.46
C TYR A 357 3.40 9.26 20.93
N THR A 358 2.74 9.94 19.99
CA THR A 358 1.68 10.92 20.29
C THR A 358 0.31 10.28 20.48
N ASN A 359 0.11 9.04 20.03
CA ASN A 359 -1.19 8.40 19.91
C ASN A 359 -2.21 9.22 19.09
N GLY A 360 -1.72 10.07 18.18
CA GLY A 360 -2.53 10.93 17.30
C GLY A 360 -2.29 10.61 15.84
N ARG A 361 -3.00 9.60 15.32
CA ARG A 361 -2.84 9.16 13.92
C ARG A 361 -3.32 10.24 12.95
N ALA A 362 -4.49 10.83 13.21
CA ALA A 362 -5.06 11.86 12.34
C ALA A 362 -4.23 13.15 12.37
N THR A 363 -3.76 13.55 13.55
CA THR A 363 -2.91 14.73 13.72
C THR A 363 -1.59 14.58 12.99
N THR A 364 -0.96 13.40 13.08
CA THR A 364 0.28 13.11 12.34
C THR A 364 0.07 13.24 10.83
N CYS A 365 -0.98 12.63 10.28
CA CYS A 365 -1.32 12.78 8.86
C CYS A 365 -1.54 14.24 8.46
N CYS A 366 -2.35 14.98 9.23
CA CYS A 366 -2.70 16.36 8.94
C CYS A 366 -1.47 17.28 8.94
N VAL A 367 -0.57 17.15 9.93
CA VAL A 367 0.67 17.93 9.98
C VAL A 367 1.55 17.67 8.76
N MET A 368 1.72 16.39 8.38
CA MET A 368 2.53 16.05 7.21
C MET A 368 1.94 16.60 5.91
N LEU A 369 0.62 16.52 5.72
CA LEU A 369 -0.08 17.06 4.56
C LEU A 369 -0.01 18.60 4.49
N ILE A 370 -0.15 19.28 5.63
CA ILE A 370 0.01 20.75 5.69
C ILE A 370 1.43 21.17 5.30
N LEU A 371 2.45 20.40 5.70
CA LEU A 371 3.84 20.66 5.31
C LEU A 371 4.13 20.25 3.85
N ALA A 372 3.41 19.26 3.31
CA ALA A 372 3.56 18.82 1.92
C ALA A 372 3.15 19.92 0.92
N ALA A 373 2.05 20.63 1.19
CA ALA A 373 1.54 21.69 0.32
C ALA A 373 2.57 22.77 -0.07
N PRO A 374 3.24 23.48 0.88
CA PRO A 374 4.28 24.46 0.53
C PRO A 374 5.52 23.80 -0.07
N MET A 375 5.85 22.56 0.33
CA MET A 375 7.00 21.84 -0.23
C MET A 375 6.79 21.50 -1.72
N MET A 376 5.59 21.08 -2.11
CA MET A 376 5.23 20.84 -3.50
C MET A 376 5.29 22.11 -4.35
N PHE A 377 4.81 23.23 -3.81
CA PHE A 377 4.94 24.52 -4.47
C PHE A 377 6.41 24.90 -4.69
N LEU A 378 7.24 24.73 -3.66
CA LEU A 378 8.66 25.05 -3.71
C LEU A 378 9.42 24.15 -4.70
N TYR A 379 9.10 22.84 -4.74
CA TYR A 379 9.68 21.91 -5.71
C TYR A 379 9.36 22.30 -7.15
N ASN A 380 8.13 22.73 -7.42
CA ASN A 380 7.77 23.18 -8.76
C ASN A 380 8.48 24.48 -9.17
N TYR A 381 8.78 25.37 -8.22
CA TYR A 381 9.38 26.67 -8.52
C TYR A 381 10.91 26.64 -8.65
N ILE A 382 11.62 25.94 -7.75
CA ILE A 382 13.10 25.91 -7.71
C ILE A 382 13.69 24.50 -7.63
N GLY A 383 12.84 23.47 -7.67
CA GLY A 383 13.29 22.09 -7.51
C GLY A 383 14.17 21.61 -8.66
N GLN A 384 14.11 22.24 -9.84
CA GLN A 384 14.91 21.86 -11.01
C GLN A 384 16.12 22.77 -11.28
N ASP A 385 16.37 23.79 -10.44
CA ASP A 385 17.49 24.72 -10.62
C ASP A 385 18.86 24.05 -10.43
N GLY A 386 18.90 22.91 -9.77
CA GLY A 386 20.09 22.09 -9.64
C GLY A 386 19.79 20.71 -9.07
N ILE A 387 20.60 19.72 -9.46
CA ILE A 387 20.42 18.31 -9.08
C ILE A 387 20.35 18.15 -7.55
N ALA A 388 21.18 18.86 -6.79
CA ALA A 388 21.16 18.81 -5.33
C ALA A 388 19.82 19.30 -4.75
N SER A 389 19.26 20.39 -5.30
CA SER A 389 17.93 20.89 -4.93
C SER A 389 16.87 19.85 -5.23
N SER A 390 16.90 19.26 -6.43
CA SER A 390 15.95 18.21 -6.84
C SER A 390 15.99 17.01 -5.90
N ILE A 391 17.18 16.53 -5.55
CA ILE A 391 17.38 15.38 -4.65
C ILE A 391 16.73 15.65 -3.29
N VAL A 392 17.10 16.77 -2.65
CA VAL A 392 16.63 17.12 -1.31
C VAL A 392 15.12 17.31 -1.30
N MET A 393 14.59 18.06 -2.27
CA MET A 393 13.16 18.34 -2.34
C MET A 393 12.32 17.10 -2.65
N LEU A 394 12.80 16.19 -3.50
CA LEU A 394 12.10 14.93 -3.77
C LEU A 394 12.02 14.02 -2.55
N ILE A 395 13.10 13.93 -1.77
CA ILE A 395 13.11 13.15 -0.52
C ILE A 395 12.11 13.75 0.49
N ILE A 396 12.14 15.07 0.68
CA ILE A 396 11.23 15.74 1.63
C ILE A 396 9.78 15.63 1.16
N CYS A 397 9.50 15.94 -0.10
CA CYS A 397 8.17 15.83 -0.70
C CYS A 397 7.64 14.39 -0.61
N GLY A 398 8.46 13.40 -0.97
CA GLY A 398 8.14 11.98 -0.86
C GLY A 398 7.82 11.55 0.55
N GLY A 399 8.59 12.02 1.54
CA GLY A 399 8.33 11.72 2.95
C GLY A 399 7.01 12.32 3.45
N LEU A 400 6.74 13.57 3.11
CA LEU A 400 5.54 14.27 3.56
C LEU A 400 4.26 13.76 2.88
N VAL A 401 4.32 13.42 1.59
CA VAL A 401 3.16 12.91 0.83
C VAL A 401 2.89 11.43 1.14
N ASN A 402 3.91 10.57 1.14
CA ASN A 402 3.71 9.13 1.32
C ASN A 402 3.57 8.72 2.80
N GLY A 403 4.00 9.54 3.75
CA GLY A 403 3.85 9.24 5.18
C GLY A 403 2.38 9.08 5.64
N PRO A 404 1.49 10.05 5.37
CA PRO A 404 0.06 9.92 5.61
C PRO A 404 -0.57 8.73 4.90
N TYR A 405 -0.21 8.53 3.62
CA TYR A 405 -0.63 7.37 2.84
C TYR A 405 -0.27 6.06 3.55
N ALA A 406 1.00 5.88 3.91
CA ALA A 406 1.51 4.70 4.60
C ALA A 406 0.83 4.45 5.95
N LEU A 407 0.65 5.51 6.74
CA LEU A 407 0.06 5.42 8.07
C LEU A 407 -1.40 5.02 8.01
N ILE A 408 -2.16 5.59 7.05
CA ILE A 408 -3.60 5.33 6.91
C ILE A 408 -3.83 3.91 6.37
N THR A 409 -3.10 3.50 5.34
CA THR A 409 -3.29 2.18 4.74
C THR A 409 -2.98 1.06 5.71
N THR A 410 -2.00 1.24 6.60
CA THR A 410 -1.52 0.17 7.47
C THR A 410 -2.01 0.28 8.90
N ALA A 411 -1.38 1.12 9.72
CA ALA A 411 -1.65 1.17 11.15
C ALA A 411 -3.10 1.59 11.45
N VAL A 412 -3.59 2.64 10.79
CA VAL A 412 -4.97 3.11 10.99
C VAL A 412 -5.97 2.06 10.52
N SER A 413 -5.75 1.46 9.35
CA SER A 413 -6.61 0.41 8.83
C SER A 413 -6.68 -0.79 9.77
N ALA A 414 -5.53 -1.22 10.31
CA ALA A 414 -5.46 -2.30 11.30
C ALA A 414 -6.17 -1.94 12.61
N ASP A 415 -6.04 -0.69 13.08
CA ASP A 415 -6.70 -0.22 14.30
C ASP A 415 -8.23 -0.14 14.13
N LEU A 416 -8.71 0.30 12.96
CA LEU A 416 -10.13 0.34 12.62
C LEU A 416 -10.72 -1.06 12.37
N GLY A 417 -9.97 -1.94 11.71
CA GLY A 417 -10.35 -3.34 11.47
C GLY A 417 -10.36 -4.20 12.74
N THR A 418 -9.78 -3.72 13.83
CA THR A 418 -9.80 -4.38 15.16
C THR A 418 -10.51 -3.53 16.23
N HIS A 419 -11.32 -2.56 15.78
CA HIS A 419 -12.03 -1.62 16.63
C HIS A 419 -13.01 -2.34 17.57
N LYS A 420 -13.23 -1.78 18.76
CA LYS A 420 -14.05 -2.38 19.83
C LYS A 420 -15.49 -2.68 19.39
N SER A 421 -16.02 -1.92 18.44
CA SER A 421 -17.36 -2.14 17.87
C SER A 421 -17.50 -3.48 17.14
N LEU A 422 -16.38 -4.11 16.76
CA LEU A 422 -16.37 -5.36 15.99
C LEU A 422 -16.39 -6.62 16.87
N LYS A 423 -16.38 -6.48 18.19
CA LYS A 423 -16.48 -7.59 19.17
C LYS A 423 -15.55 -8.78 18.87
N GLY A 424 -14.35 -8.52 18.35
CA GLY A 424 -13.36 -9.58 18.06
C GLY A 424 -13.53 -10.30 16.73
N ASN A 425 -14.39 -9.81 15.83
CA ASN A 425 -14.45 -10.34 14.48
C ASN A 425 -13.18 -9.97 13.69
N ALA A 426 -12.17 -10.84 13.72
CA ALA A 426 -10.91 -10.65 13.00
C ALA A 426 -11.09 -10.59 11.47
N LYS A 427 -12.12 -11.28 10.92
CA LYS A 427 -12.41 -11.26 9.48
C LYS A 427 -12.74 -9.87 8.96
N ALA A 428 -13.31 -9.01 9.81
CA ALA A 428 -13.64 -7.61 9.48
C ALA A 428 -12.45 -6.77 8.98
N LEU A 429 -11.22 -7.15 9.34
CA LEU A 429 -10.02 -6.43 8.93
C LEU A 429 -9.89 -6.37 7.40
N SER A 430 -10.17 -7.48 6.71
CA SER A 430 -10.12 -7.53 5.23
C SER A 430 -11.09 -6.53 4.61
N THR A 431 -12.37 -6.56 5.01
CA THR A 431 -13.39 -5.62 4.50
C THR A 431 -13.07 -4.16 4.83
N VAL A 432 -12.66 -3.84 6.06
CA VAL A 432 -12.32 -2.45 6.44
C VAL A 432 -11.11 -1.95 5.64
N THR A 433 -10.10 -2.79 5.48
CA THR A 433 -8.91 -2.49 4.69
C THR A 433 -9.25 -2.29 3.22
N ALA A 434 -10.09 -3.15 2.66
CA ALA A 434 -10.56 -3.05 1.28
C ALA A 434 -11.39 -1.78 1.03
N ILE A 435 -12.22 -1.35 1.99
CA ILE A 435 -12.99 -0.10 1.88
C ILE A 435 -12.06 1.11 1.89
N ILE A 436 -11.14 1.17 2.85
CA ILE A 436 -10.19 2.28 2.97
C ILE A 436 -9.32 2.34 1.71
N ASP A 437 -8.69 1.22 1.34
CA ASP A 437 -7.77 1.18 0.20
C ASP A 437 -8.49 1.34 -1.14
N GLY A 438 -9.69 0.79 -1.29
CA GLY A 438 -10.56 0.93 -2.46
C GLY A 438 -11.00 2.38 -2.67
N THR A 439 -11.44 3.06 -1.61
CA THR A 439 -11.77 4.50 -1.66
C THR A 439 -10.53 5.33 -2.01
N GLY A 440 -9.40 4.99 -1.40
CA GLY A 440 -8.11 5.55 -1.75
C GLY A 440 -7.75 5.37 -3.23
N SER A 441 -8.04 4.20 -3.79
CA SER A 441 -7.71 3.85 -5.17
C SER A 441 -8.55 4.60 -6.21
N ILE A 442 -9.74 5.08 -5.83
CA ILE A 442 -10.49 6.03 -6.66
C ILE A 442 -9.67 7.32 -6.84
N GLY A 443 -9.08 7.84 -5.76
CA GLY A 443 -8.20 9.00 -5.83
C GLY A 443 -6.94 8.73 -6.64
N ALA A 444 -6.35 7.55 -6.48
CA ALA A 444 -5.23 7.09 -7.28
C ALA A 444 -5.54 7.06 -8.78
N ALA A 445 -6.77 6.76 -9.19
CA ALA A 445 -7.23 6.82 -10.59
C ALA A 445 -7.43 8.26 -11.07
N LEU A 446 -8.05 9.10 -10.24
CA LEU A 446 -8.36 10.49 -10.57
C LEU A 446 -7.09 11.34 -10.76
N GLY A 447 -6.05 11.14 -9.93
CA GLY A 447 -4.85 11.99 -9.95
C GLY A 447 -4.12 12.00 -11.30
N PRO A 448 -3.62 10.84 -11.78
CA PRO A 448 -2.96 10.73 -13.08
C PRO A 448 -3.86 11.14 -14.24
N LEU A 449 -5.16 10.87 -14.18
CA LEU A 449 -6.12 11.31 -15.21
C LEU A 449 -6.17 12.84 -15.28
N LEU A 450 -6.41 13.50 -14.14
CA LEU A 450 -6.48 14.95 -14.06
C LEU A 450 -5.15 15.60 -14.42
N ALA A 451 -4.02 15.02 -14.00
CA ALA A 451 -2.70 15.48 -14.40
C ALA A 451 -2.50 15.41 -15.92
N GLY A 452 -2.95 14.32 -16.57
CA GLY A 452 -2.94 14.21 -18.04
C GLY A 452 -3.75 15.31 -18.72
N LEU A 453 -4.96 15.58 -18.23
CA LEU A 453 -5.88 16.59 -18.78
C LEU A 453 -5.43 18.04 -18.49
N ILE A 454 -4.78 18.30 -17.36
CA ILE A 454 -4.37 19.64 -16.93
C ILE A 454 -2.97 19.99 -17.45
N SER A 455 -2.08 19.02 -17.62
CA SER A 455 -0.69 19.27 -18.04
C SER A 455 -0.51 20.07 -19.33
N PRO A 456 -1.41 20.04 -20.35
CA PRO A 456 -1.32 20.91 -21.51
C PRO A 456 -1.47 22.40 -21.17
N THR A 457 -2.15 22.73 -20.07
CA THR A 457 -2.31 24.12 -19.58
C THR A 457 -1.12 24.62 -18.75
N GLY A 458 -0.14 23.74 -18.49
CA GLY A 458 1.08 24.04 -17.73
C GLY A 458 1.19 23.25 -16.42
N TRP A 459 2.42 22.87 -16.06
CA TRP A 459 2.71 22.08 -14.87
C TRP A 459 2.34 22.76 -13.56
N ASN A 460 2.39 24.10 -13.51
CA ASN A 460 1.95 24.88 -12.34
C ASN A 460 0.52 24.53 -11.93
N ASN A 461 -0.39 24.34 -12.89
CA ASN A 461 -1.78 24.00 -12.62
C ASN A 461 -1.93 22.57 -12.07
N VAL A 462 -1.06 21.64 -12.49
CA VAL A 462 -0.99 20.29 -11.93
C VAL A 462 -0.58 20.37 -10.45
N PHE A 463 0.43 21.16 -10.10
CA PHE A 463 0.83 21.34 -8.71
C PHE A 463 -0.24 22.04 -7.87
N TYR A 464 -0.96 23.03 -8.41
CA TYR A 464 -2.09 23.63 -7.69
C TYR A 464 -3.23 22.63 -7.45
N MET A 465 -3.49 21.72 -8.38
CA MET A 465 -4.45 20.63 -8.15
C MET A 465 -4.00 19.72 -7.00
N LEU A 466 -2.71 19.35 -6.94
CA LEU A 466 -2.17 18.50 -5.88
C LEU A 466 -2.24 19.17 -4.50
N ILE A 467 -1.86 20.43 -4.41
CA ILE A 467 -1.99 21.23 -3.17
C ILE A 467 -3.46 21.32 -2.74
N SER A 468 -4.38 21.52 -3.69
CA SER A 468 -5.81 21.56 -3.38
C SER A 468 -6.31 20.24 -2.82
N ALA A 469 -5.81 19.10 -3.32
CA ALA A 469 -6.14 17.78 -2.79
C ALA A 469 -5.66 17.61 -1.34
N ASP A 470 -4.45 18.04 -1.00
CA ASP A 470 -3.93 17.99 0.37
C ASP A 470 -4.75 18.83 1.34
N VAL A 471 -5.19 20.03 0.91
CA VAL A 471 -6.09 20.87 1.72
C VAL A 471 -7.41 20.16 1.98
N LEU A 472 -8.02 19.54 0.97
CA LEU A 472 -9.26 18.77 1.12
C LEU A 472 -9.07 17.56 2.06
N ALA A 473 -7.94 16.87 1.96
CA ALA A 473 -7.59 15.78 2.87
C ALA A 473 -7.54 16.26 4.33
N CYS A 474 -6.89 17.40 4.59
CA CYS A 474 -6.80 18.00 5.92
C CYS A 474 -8.18 18.42 6.46
N LEU A 475 -9.03 19.02 5.61
CA LEU A 475 -10.40 19.40 5.99
C LEU A 475 -11.23 18.19 6.42
N LEU A 476 -11.07 17.04 5.76
CA LEU A 476 -11.78 15.81 6.11
C LEU A 476 -11.29 15.19 7.43
N LEU A 477 -10.01 15.36 7.76
CA LEU A 477 -9.46 14.90 9.04
C LEU A 477 -9.70 15.86 10.21
N CYS A 478 -10.13 17.10 9.97
CA CYS A 478 -10.19 18.14 11.01
C CYS A 478 -10.96 17.71 12.26
N ARG A 479 -12.06 16.96 12.10
CA ARG A 479 -12.90 16.46 13.19
C ARG A 479 -12.17 15.44 14.06
N LEU A 480 -11.40 14.54 13.45
CA LEU A 480 -10.60 13.54 14.17
C LEU A 480 -9.42 14.20 14.88
N VAL A 481 -8.75 15.14 14.21
CA VAL A 481 -7.67 15.93 14.81
C VAL A 481 -8.16 16.69 16.04
N TYR A 482 -9.32 17.35 15.93
CA TYR A 482 -9.92 18.04 17.08
C TYR A 482 -10.20 17.09 18.25
N LYS A 483 -10.72 15.89 17.98
CA LYS A 483 -10.95 14.86 18.99
C LYS A 483 -9.66 14.37 19.65
N GLU A 484 -8.59 14.18 18.88
CA GLU A 484 -7.27 13.78 19.40
C GLU A 484 -6.67 14.87 20.31
N ILE A 485 -6.72 16.13 19.88
CA ILE A 485 -6.22 17.27 20.66
C ILE A 485 -6.99 17.41 21.98
N LEU A 486 -8.32 17.22 21.97
CA LEU A 486 -9.13 17.21 23.19
C LEU A 486 -8.72 16.07 24.13
N ALA A 487 -8.50 14.86 23.60
CA ALA A 487 -8.06 13.72 24.40
C ALA A 487 -6.70 13.98 25.07
N TRP A 488 -5.76 14.63 24.38
CA TRP A 488 -4.48 15.02 24.94
C TRP A 488 -4.62 16.05 26.06
N LYS A 489 -5.47 17.07 25.88
CA LYS A 489 -5.74 18.07 26.93
C LYS A 489 -6.28 17.42 28.20
N VAL A 490 -7.19 16.45 28.07
CA VAL A 490 -7.73 15.70 29.22
C VAL A 490 -6.67 14.81 29.88
N SER A 491 -5.79 14.19 29.10
CA SER A 491 -4.69 13.38 29.65
C SER A 491 -3.68 14.25 30.42
N LEU A 492 -3.35 15.42 29.88
CA LEU A 492 -2.43 16.38 30.51
C LEU A 492 -3.01 16.92 31.83
N SER A 493 -4.31 17.24 31.87
CA SER A 493 -4.93 17.72 33.11
C SER A 493 -4.97 16.65 34.20
N ARG A 494 -5.26 15.39 33.86
CA ARG A 494 -5.20 14.26 34.82
C ARG A 494 -3.79 13.98 35.33
N GLY A 495 -2.77 14.11 34.48
CA GLY A 495 -1.37 13.94 34.89
C GLY A 495 -0.87 15.05 35.83
N SER A 496 -1.40 16.27 35.69
CA SER A 496 -1.05 17.38 36.59
C SER A 496 -1.72 17.25 37.96
N GLY A 497 -2.97 16.76 38.03
CA GLY A 497 -3.68 16.58 39.29
C GLY A 497 -3.09 15.50 40.21
N TYR A 498 -2.34 14.53 39.68
CA TYR A 498 -1.63 13.53 40.49
C TYR A 498 -0.30 14.02 41.06
N LYS A 499 0.19 15.19 40.64
CA LYS A 499 1.39 15.82 41.24
C LYS A 499 1.04 16.79 42.38
N GLU A 500 -0.23 17.05 42.64
CA GLU A 500 -0.70 17.97 43.69
C GLU A 500 -1.34 17.26 44.90
N ILE A 501 -1.12 15.95 45.05
CA ILE A 501 -1.43 15.16 46.25
C ILE A 501 -0.13 14.55 46.75
#